data_AF-N8W901-F1
#
_entry.id   AF-N8W901-F1
#
_cell.length_a   1.000
_cell.length_b   1.000
_cell.length_c   1.000
_cell.angle_alpha   90.00
_cell.angle_beta   90.00
_cell.angle_gamma   90.00
#
_symmetry.space_group_name_H-M   'P 1'
#
loop_
_entity.id
_entity.type
_entity.pdbx_description
1 polymer ?
#
loop_
_entity_poly.entity_id
_entity_poly.type
_entity_poly.pdbx_seq_one_letter_code
_entity_poly.pdbx_strand_id
1 'polypeptide(L)'
;MSLLRRWFDPIRSSWFYQKPSRQAELPTEQGLSIYLRLDDVYSYLAVQELDQLNEILSDELKPLKVIISRQDAEPPNGMSKQDWQSYCLNDAKILAKQHRFGFDETPEIPSAEALQQAETILRNTPLREQNFLHLLEDVFHMLWQQQYGKLRTLYAMASQHQKPQDYPERIFKDVPVIASYFEFGERKYQAVDDLLRLTRRLKQQKLLTGNPIFLINHIEWREHLINDGEALAEVQALHPELDLYIALEDPMSWLLLAYIKEELANYYNIQLKVYPLSYHGRDWFDWSLATRVSKRTQVAFTPFCRPTREATYEMARLFYSVPEEQQVDCIHEILESVWTQGKDLSFKAHFQRMQRRLGIEQVTEQDIDAQLKQNDELCQQKHQPDFPVLELRIDGHSYVFNSLYRVWMIESILSNVLEEKYKMASTFD
;
A
#
# COMPACT_ATOMS: atom_id res chain seq x y z
N MET A 1 32.13 -2.19 7.75
CA MET A 1 30.96 -3.06 7.48
C MET A 1 30.70 -3.35 5.99
N SER A 2 31.33 -2.65 5.04
CA SER A 2 31.05 -2.77 3.59
C SER A 2 31.46 -4.11 2.94
N LEU A 3 32.56 -4.76 3.35
CA LEU A 3 33.03 -6.01 2.71
C LEU A 3 32.05 -7.19 2.88
N LEU A 4 31.48 -7.39 4.08
CA LEU A 4 30.55 -8.49 4.29
C LEU A 4 29.27 -8.34 3.45
N ARG A 5 28.67 -7.14 3.39
CA ARG A 5 27.48 -6.90 2.56
C ARG A 5 27.79 -7.12 1.07
N ARG A 6 28.90 -6.57 0.57
CA ARG A 6 29.31 -6.70 -0.84
C ARG A 6 29.46 -8.14 -1.32
N TRP A 7 29.95 -9.04 -0.47
CA TRP A 7 30.15 -10.45 -0.83
C TRP A 7 28.94 -11.33 -0.51
N PHE A 8 28.28 -11.10 0.63
CA PHE A 8 27.20 -11.97 1.09
C PHE A 8 25.81 -11.57 0.58
N ASP A 9 25.52 -10.29 0.37
CA ASP A 9 24.19 -9.86 -0.10
C ASP A 9 23.88 -10.41 -1.51
N PRO A 10 24.81 -10.40 -2.50
CA PRO A 10 24.53 -11.00 -3.80
C PRO A 10 24.24 -12.51 -3.72
N ILE A 11 25.02 -13.24 -2.91
CA ILE A 11 24.84 -14.68 -2.72
C ILE A 11 23.52 -14.99 -2.01
N ARG A 12 23.24 -14.28 -0.92
CA ARG A 12 22.02 -14.45 -0.12
C ARG A 12 20.79 -14.08 -0.93
N SER A 13 20.81 -12.97 -1.66
CA SER A 13 19.68 -12.49 -2.45
C SER A 13 19.30 -13.47 -3.54
N SER A 14 20.27 -14.00 -4.30
CA SER A 14 20.00 -15.06 -5.29
C SER A 14 19.39 -16.31 -4.64
N TRP A 15 19.91 -16.72 -3.48
CA TRP A 15 19.36 -17.87 -2.76
C TRP A 15 17.94 -17.63 -2.23
N PHE A 16 17.65 -16.42 -1.73
CA PHE A 16 16.29 -16.05 -1.31
C PHE A 16 15.31 -16.01 -2.48
N TYR A 17 15.73 -15.48 -3.65
CA TYR A 17 14.88 -15.40 -4.84
C TYR A 17 14.49 -16.76 -5.41
N GLN A 18 15.44 -17.70 -5.40
CA GLN A 18 15.26 -19.05 -5.92
C GLN A 18 14.56 -20.00 -4.94
N LYS A 19 14.39 -19.62 -3.67
CA LYS A 19 13.67 -20.46 -2.71
C LYS A 19 12.20 -20.62 -3.14
N PRO A 20 11.71 -21.86 -3.28
CA PRO A 20 10.26 -22.08 -3.34
C PRO A 20 9.63 -21.45 -2.09
N SER A 21 8.51 -20.75 -2.27
CA SER A 21 7.88 -19.98 -1.20
C SER A 21 7.60 -20.88 0.01
N ARG A 22 8.05 -20.44 1.19
CA ARG A 22 7.87 -21.16 2.46
C ARG A 22 6.39 -21.43 2.71
N GLN A 23 6.08 -22.70 3.02
CA GLN A 23 4.77 -23.30 3.31
C GLN A 23 3.66 -23.01 2.28
N ALA A 24 3.44 -23.99 1.41
CA ALA A 24 2.30 -24.01 0.48
C ALA A 24 0.97 -24.04 1.25
N GLU A 25 0.93 -24.82 2.33
CA GLU A 25 -0.21 -24.98 3.23
C GLU A 25 0.08 -24.32 4.57
N LEU A 26 -0.90 -23.60 5.11
CA LEU A 26 -0.80 -22.94 6.41
C LEU A 26 -1.64 -23.70 7.42
N PRO A 27 -1.24 -23.68 8.70
CA PRO A 27 -2.01 -24.28 9.77
C PRO A 27 -3.42 -23.67 9.85
N THR A 28 -4.43 -24.51 9.99
CA THR A 28 -5.85 -24.13 10.11
C THR A 28 -6.36 -24.21 11.55
N GLU A 29 -5.56 -24.71 12.50
CA GLU A 29 -5.98 -24.97 13.89
C GLU A 29 -6.41 -23.69 14.62
N GLN A 30 -5.85 -22.54 14.23
CA GLN A 30 -6.21 -21.24 14.80
C GLN A 30 -7.40 -20.58 14.08
N GLY A 31 -7.89 -21.17 12.99
CA GLY A 31 -8.93 -20.59 12.12
C GLY A 31 -8.45 -19.34 11.38
N LEU A 32 -9.41 -18.56 10.89
CA LEU A 32 -9.18 -17.22 10.34
C LEU A 32 -9.62 -16.18 11.36
N SER A 33 -8.76 -15.19 11.60
CA SER A 33 -9.02 -14.08 12.53
C SER A 33 -8.97 -12.75 11.80
N ILE A 34 -9.77 -11.77 12.22
CA ILE A 34 -9.64 -10.36 11.81
C ILE A 34 -9.48 -9.46 13.03
N TYR A 35 -8.53 -8.53 12.96
CA TYR A 35 -8.26 -7.53 13.98
C TYR A 35 -8.82 -6.19 13.55
N LEU A 36 -9.74 -5.66 14.35
CA LEU A 36 -10.47 -4.44 14.09
C LEU A 36 -10.32 -3.44 15.23
N ARG A 37 -10.52 -2.17 14.89
CA ARG A 37 -10.73 -1.07 15.83
C ARG A 37 -11.95 -0.27 15.40
N LEU A 38 -12.78 0.13 16.36
CA LEU A 38 -14.00 0.89 16.08
C LEU A 38 -13.72 2.31 15.56
N ASP A 39 -12.56 2.87 15.91
CA ASP A 39 -12.06 4.18 15.50
C ASP A 39 -11.09 4.11 14.30
N ASP A 40 -10.94 2.95 13.66
CA ASP A 40 -10.13 2.77 12.45
C ASP A 40 -11.02 2.70 11.21
N VAL A 41 -10.75 3.59 10.25
CA VAL A 41 -11.50 3.67 9.00
C VAL A 41 -11.23 2.45 8.09
N TYR A 42 -10.07 1.82 8.17
CA TYR A 42 -9.81 0.58 7.42
C TYR A 42 -10.59 -0.60 7.99
N SER A 43 -10.81 -0.61 9.31
CA SER A 43 -11.73 -1.55 9.95
C SER A 43 -13.16 -1.35 9.43
N TYR A 44 -13.57 -0.10 9.22
CA TYR A 44 -14.88 0.21 8.63
C TYR A 44 -15.04 -0.32 7.20
N LEU A 45 -14.02 -0.17 6.34
CA LEU A 45 -14.06 -0.74 5.00
C LEU A 45 -14.05 -2.28 5.05
N ALA A 46 -13.24 -2.86 5.93
CA ALA A 46 -13.11 -4.31 6.05
C ALA A 46 -14.40 -5.02 6.46
N VAL A 47 -15.20 -4.43 7.36
CA VAL A 47 -16.42 -5.09 7.87
C VAL A 47 -17.47 -5.33 6.79
N GLN A 48 -17.51 -4.49 5.74
CA GLN A 48 -18.45 -4.59 4.62
C GLN A 48 -18.21 -5.84 3.74
N GLU A 49 -17.07 -6.50 3.90
CA GLU A 49 -16.71 -7.71 3.14
C GLU A 49 -16.76 -9.00 3.97
N LEU A 50 -16.95 -8.89 5.30
CA LEU A 50 -16.83 -10.06 6.19
C LEU A 50 -17.98 -11.03 6.03
N ASP A 51 -19.17 -10.52 5.75
CA ASP A 51 -20.35 -11.35 5.55
C ASP A 51 -20.15 -12.31 4.38
N GLN A 52 -19.80 -11.74 3.22
CA GLN A 52 -19.53 -12.47 2.00
C GLN A 52 -18.34 -13.42 2.17
N LEU A 53 -17.25 -12.96 2.82
CA LEU A 53 -16.11 -13.82 3.09
C LEU A 53 -16.52 -15.01 3.96
N ASN A 54 -17.26 -14.78 5.05
CA ASN A 54 -17.67 -15.83 5.97
C ASN A 54 -18.57 -16.87 5.30
N GLU A 55 -19.48 -16.47 4.40
CA GLU A 55 -20.33 -17.44 3.67
C GLU A 55 -19.50 -18.48 2.92
N ILE A 56 -18.45 -18.03 2.24
CA ILE A 56 -17.60 -18.87 1.38
C ILE A 56 -16.46 -19.57 2.13
N LEU A 57 -16.30 -19.37 3.44
CA LEU A 57 -15.31 -20.13 4.23
C LEU A 57 -15.75 -21.59 4.38
N SER A 58 -14.76 -22.49 4.34
CA SER A 58 -14.93 -23.89 4.77
C SER A 58 -15.24 -24.00 6.27
N ASP A 59 -15.86 -25.11 6.65
CA ASP A 59 -16.18 -25.41 8.06
C ASP A 59 -14.93 -25.47 8.95
N GLU A 60 -13.76 -25.79 8.38
CA GLU A 60 -12.48 -25.80 9.09
C GLU A 60 -12.05 -24.41 9.59
N LEU A 61 -12.46 -23.35 8.90
CA LEU A 61 -12.13 -21.97 9.27
C LEU A 61 -13.28 -21.23 9.95
N LYS A 62 -14.49 -21.80 9.92
CA LYS A 62 -15.67 -21.21 10.55
C LYS A 62 -15.70 -21.50 12.06
N PRO A 63 -16.27 -20.58 12.85
CA PRO A 63 -16.65 -19.21 12.47
C PRO A 63 -15.42 -18.30 12.29
N LEU A 64 -15.53 -17.27 11.44
CA LEU A 64 -14.55 -16.18 11.40
C LEU A 64 -14.42 -15.55 12.80
N LYS A 65 -13.20 -15.47 13.32
CA LYS A 65 -12.92 -14.86 14.62
C LYS A 65 -12.72 -13.36 14.46
N VAL A 66 -13.52 -12.57 15.18
CA VAL A 66 -13.43 -11.11 15.20
C VAL A 66 -12.78 -10.66 16.49
N ILE A 67 -11.63 -9.99 16.38
CA ILE A 67 -10.90 -9.38 17.50
C ILE A 67 -11.11 -7.87 17.43
N ILE A 68 -11.76 -7.30 18.44
CA ILE A 68 -11.96 -5.85 18.56
C ILE A 68 -11.01 -5.30 19.62
N SER A 69 -10.12 -4.40 19.21
CA SER A 69 -9.16 -3.71 20.06
C SER A 69 -9.57 -2.27 20.30
N ARG A 70 -9.21 -1.74 21.48
CA ARG A 70 -9.23 -0.29 21.77
C ARG A 70 -7.86 0.36 21.61
N GLN A 71 -6.82 -0.45 21.41
CA GLN A 71 -5.44 0.01 21.45
C GLN A 71 -4.98 0.44 20.06
N ASP A 72 -4.74 1.74 19.94
CA ASP A 72 -4.04 2.34 18.83
C ASP A 72 -2.58 1.90 18.77
N ALA A 73 -2.01 1.85 17.56
CA ALA A 73 -0.59 1.63 17.34
C ALA A 73 0.11 2.96 17.05
N GLU A 74 1.43 3.00 17.23
CA GLU A 74 2.20 4.19 16.86
C GLU A 74 2.11 4.42 15.35
N PRO A 75 1.83 5.66 14.91
CA PRO A 75 1.88 6.03 13.50
C PRO A 75 3.21 5.63 12.84
N PRO A 76 3.18 5.26 11.54
CA PRO A 76 4.38 4.84 10.85
C PRO A 76 5.33 6.02 10.64
N ASN A 77 6.62 5.71 10.52
CA ASN A 77 7.66 6.63 10.04
C ASN A 77 7.72 8.00 10.75
N GLY A 78 7.34 8.05 12.03
CA GLY A 78 7.41 9.26 12.86
C GLY A 78 6.34 10.31 12.54
N MET A 79 5.30 9.95 11.78
CA MET A 79 4.16 10.84 11.55
C MET A 79 3.46 11.22 12.85
N SER A 80 2.86 12.41 12.89
CA SER A 80 1.95 12.75 13.97
C SER A 80 0.67 11.92 13.86
N LYS A 81 -0.05 11.75 14.98
CA LYS A 81 -1.35 11.06 14.99
C LYS A 81 -2.36 11.75 14.07
N GLN A 82 -2.33 13.08 14.01
CA GLN A 82 -3.23 13.87 13.17
C GLN A 82 -2.94 13.66 11.68
N ASP A 83 -1.66 13.64 11.28
CA ASP A 83 -1.28 13.41 9.89
C ASP A 83 -1.65 11.99 9.45
N TRP A 84 -1.37 11.00 10.31
CA TRP A 84 -1.74 9.61 10.05
C TRP A 84 -3.25 9.45 9.88
N GLN A 85 -4.04 10.04 10.78
CA GLN A 85 -5.48 9.98 10.70
C GLN A 85 -6.03 10.67 9.44
N SER A 86 -5.49 11.83 9.08
CA SER A 86 -5.88 12.55 7.85
C SER A 86 -5.55 11.73 6.60
N TYR A 87 -4.36 11.10 6.58
CA TYR A 87 -3.99 10.16 5.52
C TYR A 87 -4.98 8.99 5.42
N CYS A 88 -5.29 8.33 6.54
CA CYS A 88 -6.18 7.18 6.57
C CYS A 88 -7.56 7.51 6.01
N LEU A 89 -8.14 8.66 6.37
CA LEU A 89 -9.46 9.09 5.89
C LEU A 89 -9.46 9.34 4.38
N ASN A 90 -8.44 10.04 3.87
CA ASN A 90 -8.32 10.32 2.44
C ASN A 90 -8.12 9.04 1.62
N ASP A 91 -7.25 8.16 2.11
CA ASP A 91 -6.96 6.87 1.48
C ASP A 91 -8.18 5.94 1.50
N ALA A 92 -8.90 5.89 2.63
CA ALA A 92 -10.12 5.11 2.74
C ALA A 92 -11.23 5.61 1.80
N LYS A 93 -11.33 6.93 1.56
CA LYS A 93 -12.26 7.48 0.57
C LYS A 93 -11.95 6.98 -0.85
N ILE A 94 -10.67 6.94 -1.21
CA ILE A 94 -10.22 6.42 -2.50
C ILE A 94 -10.55 4.93 -2.63
N LEU A 95 -10.21 4.13 -1.60
CA LEU A 95 -10.51 2.70 -1.55
C LEU A 95 -12.02 2.45 -1.63
N ALA A 96 -12.82 3.19 -0.87
CA ALA A 96 -14.26 3.05 -0.86
C ALA A 96 -14.87 3.31 -2.23
N LYS A 97 -14.43 4.36 -2.93
CA LYS A 97 -14.86 4.63 -4.31
C LYS A 97 -14.52 3.45 -5.22
N GLN A 98 -13.30 2.92 -5.12
CA GLN A 98 -12.87 1.86 -6.03
C GLN A 98 -13.56 0.51 -5.76
N HIS A 99 -13.72 0.15 -4.49
CA HIS A 99 -14.38 -1.08 -4.06
C HIS A 99 -15.91 -0.94 -3.98
N ARG A 100 -16.45 0.26 -4.22
CA ARG A 100 -17.88 0.60 -4.09
C ARG A 100 -18.44 0.34 -2.69
N PHE A 101 -17.62 0.59 -1.66
CA PHE A 101 -18.04 0.54 -0.28
C PHE A 101 -18.96 1.71 0.06
N GLY A 102 -19.89 1.49 1.00
CA GLY A 102 -20.63 2.54 1.65
C GLY A 102 -19.67 3.42 2.45
N PHE A 103 -19.58 4.70 2.12
CA PHE A 103 -18.68 5.64 2.77
C PHE A 103 -19.27 7.05 2.73
N ASP A 104 -19.17 7.78 3.84
CA ASP A 104 -19.62 9.17 3.89
C ASP A 104 -18.65 10.08 3.13
N GLU A 105 -19.15 11.08 2.42
CA GLU A 105 -18.30 12.03 1.69
C GLU A 105 -17.42 12.89 2.60
N THR A 106 -17.86 13.06 3.85
CA THR A 106 -17.29 13.86 4.93
C THR A 106 -17.19 13.04 6.22
N PRO A 107 -16.35 11.98 6.24
CA PRO A 107 -16.28 11.09 7.39
C PRO A 107 -15.76 11.82 8.63
N GLU A 108 -16.39 11.57 9.77
CA GLU A 108 -15.96 12.08 11.06
C GLU A 108 -15.42 10.95 11.92
N ILE A 109 -14.38 11.25 12.70
CA ILE A 109 -13.82 10.28 13.65
C ILE A 109 -14.85 10.08 14.77
N PRO A 110 -15.24 8.84 15.08
CA PRO A 110 -16.25 8.61 16.11
C PRO A 110 -15.79 9.11 17.49
N SER A 111 -16.70 9.72 18.24
CA SER A 111 -16.42 10.22 19.58
C SER A 111 -16.18 9.09 20.58
N ALA A 112 -15.43 9.37 21.66
CA ALA A 112 -15.19 8.39 22.73
C ALA A 112 -16.48 7.80 23.32
N GLU A 113 -17.54 8.62 23.44
CA GLU A 113 -18.86 8.16 23.89
C GLU A 113 -19.50 7.19 22.88
N ALA A 114 -19.47 7.52 21.59
CA ALA A 114 -20.00 6.66 20.54
C ALA A 114 -19.24 5.32 20.47
N LEU A 115 -17.92 5.34 20.60
CA LEU A 115 -17.08 4.14 20.65
C LEU A 115 -17.45 3.23 21.83
N GLN A 116 -17.67 3.81 23.02
CA GLN A 116 -18.09 3.06 24.20
C GLN A 116 -19.50 2.45 24.03
N GLN A 117 -20.43 3.19 23.43
CA GLN A 117 -21.77 2.70 23.11
C GLN A 117 -21.71 1.53 22.11
N ALA A 118 -20.97 1.69 21.02
CA ALA A 118 -20.76 0.66 20.00
C ALA A 118 -20.18 -0.62 20.58
N GLU A 119 -19.13 -0.53 21.39
CA GLU A 119 -18.55 -1.71 22.02
C GLU A 119 -19.52 -2.40 22.98
N THR A 120 -20.31 -1.64 23.74
CA THR A 120 -21.32 -2.21 24.64
C THR A 120 -22.38 -2.97 23.84
N ILE A 121 -22.84 -2.43 22.71
CA ILE A 121 -23.76 -3.12 21.79
C ILE A 121 -23.16 -4.45 21.33
N LEU A 122 -21.91 -4.41 20.84
CA LEU A 122 -21.22 -5.58 20.32
C LEU A 122 -20.90 -6.62 21.40
N ARG A 123 -20.71 -6.23 22.66
CA ARG A 123 -20.48 -7.16 23.79
C ARG A 123 -21.75 -7.81 24.30
N ASN A 124 -22.84 -7.07 24.37
CA ASN A 124 -24.06 -7.52 25.04
C ASN A 124 -25.04 -8.24 24.10
N THR A 125 -24.90 -8.04 22.78
CA THR A 125 -25.74 -8.69 21.79
C THR A 125 -25.60 -10.22 21.82
N PRO A 126 -26.72 -10.97 21.86
CA PRO A 126 -26.73 -12.43 21.83
C PRO A 126 -26.58 -12.99 20.40
N LEU A 127 -26.55 -12.14 19.37
CA LEU A 127 -26.37 -12.57 17.97
C LEU A 127 -25.02 -13.28 17.79
N ARG A 128 -25.01 -14.28 16.92
CA ARG A 128 -23.85 -15.14 16.62
C ARG A 128 -23.65 -15.29 15.11
N GLU A 129 -22.46 -15.71 14.73
CA GLU A 129 -22.10 -16.06 13.34
C GLU A 129 -22.48 -14.93 12.36
N GLN A 130 -23.17 -15.24 11.26
CA GLN A 130 -23.56 -14.27 10.23
C GLN A 130 -24.33 -13.07 10.80
N ASN A 131 -25.28 -13.33 11.71
CA ASN A 131 -26.08 -12.25 12.31
C ASN A 131 -25.23 -11.31 13.18
N PHE A 132 -24.12 -11.80 13.74
CA PHE A 132 -23.17 -10.94 14.44
C PHE A 132 -22.35 -10.10 13.45
N LEU A 133 -21.97 -10.65 12.30
CA LEU A 133 -21.25 -9.90 11.26
C LEU A 133 -22.11 -8.78 10.67
N HIS A 134 -23.41 -9.03 10.40
CA HIS A 134 -24.35 -7.98 10.00
C HIS A 134 -24.45 -6.87 11.05
N LEU A 135 -24.58 -7.23 12.33
CA LEU A 135 -24.61 -6.24 13.41
C LEU A 135 -23.28 -5.46 13.53
N LEU A 136 -22.16 -6.14 13.33
CA LEU A 136 -20.84 -5.50 13.35
C LEU A 136 -20.75 -4.44 12.26
N GLU A 137 -21.11 -4.78 11.02
CA GLU A 137 -21.20 -3.85 9.90
C GLU A 137 -22.14 -2.68 10.20
N ASP A 138 -23.35 -2.96 10.70
CA ASP A 138 -24.34 -1.94 11.08
C ASP A 138 -23.80 -0.95 12.13
N VAL A 139 -23.13 -1.45 13.17
CA VAL A 139 -22.53 -0.60 14.21
C VAL A 139 -21.45 0.30 13.62
N PHE A 140 -20.61 -0.24 12.74
CA PHE A 140 -19.61 0.55 12.02
C PHE A 140 -20.25 1.59 11.08
N HIS A 141 -21.28 1.23 10.32
CA HIS A 141 -22.06 2.19 9.52
C HIS A 141 -22.62 3.32 10.40
N MET A 142 -23.16 3.00 11.57
CA MET A 142 -23.68 4.03 12.47
C MET A 142 -22.61 4.97 13.00
N LEU A 143 -21.40 4.46 13.28
CA LEU A 143 -20.27 5.27 13.71
C LEU A 143 -19.78 6.20 12.59
N TRP A 144 -19.50 5.63 11.41
CA TRP A 144 -18.81 6.32 10.33
C TRP A 144 -19.71 7.14 9.40
N GLN A 145 -21.03 6.90 9.42
CA GLN A 145 -22.05 7.73 8.75
C GLN A 145 -22.82 8.62 9.73
N GLN A 146 -22.27 8.84 10.93
CA GLN A 146 -22.81 9.79 11.91
C GLN A 146 -24.27 9.49 12.34
N GLN A 147 -24.71 8.24 12.29
CA GLN A 147 -26.08 7.82 12.65
C GLN A 147 -26.24 7.62 14.16
N TYR A 148 -25.72 8.55 14.97
CA TYR A 148 -25.67 8.45 16.43
C TYR A 148 -27.04 8.35 17.10
N GLY A 149 -28.12 8.78 16.43
CA GLY A 149 -29.49 8.53 16.86
C GLY A 149 -29.80 7.03 16.97
N LYS A 150 -29.50 6.26 15.91
CA LYS A 150 -29.73 4.81 15.87
C LYS A 150 -28.82 4.08 16.84
N LEU A 151 -27.55 4.50 16.94
CA LEU A 151 -26.58 3.93 17.87
C LEU A 151 -27.07 4.02 19.32
N ARG A 152 -27.58 5.19 19.75
CA ARG A 152 -28.13 5.39 21.10
C ARG A 152 -29.33 4.49 21.38
N THR A 153 -30.22 4.30 20.41
CA THR A 153 -31.37 3.40 20.54
C THR A 153 -30.92 1.95 20.76
N LEU A 154 -29.99 1.46 19.94
CA LEU A 154 -29.43 0.11 20.08
C LEU A 154 -28.67 -0.06 21.40
N TYR A 155 -27.91 0.96 21.80
CA TYR A 155 -27.22 0.97 23.08
C TYR A 155 -28.17 0.85 24.27
N ALA A 156 -29.29 1.58 24.27
CA ALA A 156 -30.31 1.46 25.32
C ALA A 156 -30.86 0.02 25.41
N MET A 157 -31.15 -0.60 24.26
CA MET A 157 -31.62 -1.99 24.22
C MET A 157 -30.56 -2.98 24.74
N ALA A 158 -29.31 -2.85 24.29
CA ALA A 158 -28.21 -3.73 24.66
C ALA A 158 -27.76 -3.56 26.12
N SER A 159 -27.86 -2.35 26.69
CA SER A 159 -27.43 -2.07 28.06
C SER A 159 -28.50 -2.41 29.11
N GLN A 160 -29.78 -2.20 28.80
CA GLN A 160 -30.87 -2.40 29.77
C GLN A 160 -31.45 -3.81 29.75
N HIS A 161 -31.43 -4.49 28.61
CA HIS A 161 -32.14 -5.76 28.43
C HIS A 161 -31.22 -6.96 28.22
N GLN A 162 -29.92 -6.73 28.05
CA GLN A 162 -28.95 -7.78 27.74
C GLN A 162 -27.75 -7.70 28.69
N LYS A 163 -27.11 -8.86 28.91
CA LYS A 163 -25.87 -8.99 29.68
C LYS A 163 -24.69 -9.20 28.72
N PRO A 164 -23.46 -8.89 29.14
CA PRO A 164 -22.26 -9.25 28.38
C PRO A 164 -22.28 -10.73 28.01
N GLN A 165 -22.01 -11.01 26.74
CA GLN A 165 -21.97 -12.37 26.18
C GLN A 165 -20.52 -12.72 25.87
N ASP A 166 -20.12 -13.94 26.23
CA ASP A 166 -18.76 -14.46 26.00
C ASP A 166 -18.81 -15.58 24.94
N TYR A 167 -18.28 -15.28 23.76
CA TYR A 167 -18.28 -16.18 22.61
C TYR A 167 -16.87 -16.30 22.03
N PRO A 168 -16.38 -17.51 21.71
CA PRO A 168 -15.01 -17.72 21.23
C PRO A 168 -14.72 -17.03 19.88
N GLU A 169 -15.74 -16.79 19.06
CA GLU A 169 -15.66 -16.11 17.77
C GLU A 169 -15.58 -14.58 17.87
N ARG A 170 -15.85 -14.00 19.04
CA ARG A 170 -15.86 -12.55 19.24
C ARG A 170 -15.06 -12.17 20.48
N ILE A 171 -13.85 -11.67 20.24
CA ILE A 171 -12.86 -11.41 21.27
C ILE A 171 -12.66 -9.91 21.39
N PHE A 172 -12.70 -9.41 22.61
CA PHE A 172 -12.31 -8.03 22.88
C PHE A 172 -11.01 -8.03 23.66
N LYS A 173 -9.95 -7.47 23.07
CA LYS A 173 -8.61 -7.48 23.64
C LYS A 173 -7.83 -6.27 23.19
N ASP A 174 -7.10 -5.66 24.12
CA ASP A 174 -6.20 -4.56 23.82
C ASP A 174 -4.91 -5.11 23.18
N VAL A 175 -4.83 -4.92 21.86
CA VAL A 175 -3.66 -5.22 21.04
C VAL A 175 -3.39 -4.04 20.10
N PRO A 176 -2.14 -3.62 19.88
CA PRO A 176 -1.86 -2.55 18.93
C PRO A 176 -2.31 -2.90 17.52
N VAL A 177 -3.24 -2.11 16.96
CA VAL A 177 -3.70 -2.24 15.58
C VAL A 177 -3.53 -0.90 14.87
N ILE A 178 -2.59 -0.84 13.92
CA ILE A 178 -2.32 0.35 13.09
C ILE A 178 -3.38 0.54 12.00
N ALA A 179 -3.77 -0.57 11.37
CA ALA A 179 -4.82 -0.69 10.37
C ALA A 179 -5.36 -2.12 10.46
N SER A 180 -6.62 -2.31 10.10
CA SER A 180 -7.29 -3.63 10.09
C SER A 180 -6.50 -4.69 9.30
N TYR A 181 -6.38 -5.89 9.88
CA TYR A 181 -5.73 -7.02 9.21
C TYR A 181 -6.36 -8.37 9.56
N PHE A 182 -6.32 -9.30 8.61
CA PHE A 182 -6.56 -10.72 8.85
C PHE A 182 -5.30 -11.42 9.32
N GLU A 183 -5.47 -12.43 10.18
CA GLU A 183 -4.41 -13.35 10.57
C GLU A 183 -4.81 -14.79 10.20
N PHE A 184 -3.94 -15.45 9.43
CA PHE A 184 -4.09 -16.86 9.04
C PHE A 184 -2.73 -17.56 9.08
N GLY A 185 -2.60 -18.59 9.90
CA GLY A 185 -1.35 -19.34 10.10
C GLY A 185 -0.15 -18.44 10.42
N GLU A 186 -0.30 -17.57 11.43
CA GLU A 186 0.70 -16.57 11.87
C GLU A 186 1.06 -15.49 10.84
N ARG A 187 0.37 -15.45 9.69
CA ARG A 187 0.58 -14.43 8.66
C ARG A 187 -0.49 -13.37 8.73
N LYS A 188 -0.05 -12.12 8.63
CA LYS A 188 -0.93 -10.95 8.58
C LYS A 188 -1.19 -10.52 7.14
N TYR A 189 -2.44 -10.16 6.85
CA TYR A 189 -2.92 -9.66 5.56
C TYR A 189 -3.68 -8.38 5.83
N GLN A 190 -3.21 -7.23 5.31
CA GLN A 190 -3.95 -5.98 5.44
C GLN A 190 -5.35 -6.15 4.88
N ALA A 191 -6.38 -5.76 5.64
CA ALA A 191 -7.72 -6.30 5.41
C ALA A 191 -8.25 -5.98 4.01
N VAL A 192 -8.23 -4.70 3.61
CA VAL A 192 -8.68 -4.29 2.26
C VAL A 192 -7.61 -4.63 1.21
N ASP A 193 -6.35 -4.23 1.45
CA ASP A 193 -5.28 -4.30 0.44
C ASP A 193 -4.84 -5.73 0.08
N ASP A 194 -4.86 -6.67 1.04
CA ASP A 194 -4.42 -8.05 0.87
C ASP A 194 -5.58 -9.05 0.81
N LEU A 195 -6.85 -8.64 0.75
CA LEU A 195 -7.99 -9.55 0.74
C LEU A 195 -7.91 -10.57 -0.40
N LEU A 196 -7.64 -10.10 -1.63
CA LEU A 196 -7.47 -11.00 -2.77
C LEU A 196 -6.29 -11.97 -2.58
N ARG A 197 -5.23 -11.53 -1.92
CA ARG A 197 -4.07 -12.39 -1.62
C ARG A 197 -4.45 -13.47 -0.61
N LEU A 198 -5.20 -13.11 0.42
CA LEU A 198 -5.74 -14.04 1.40
C LEU A 198 -6.64 -15.06 0.70
N THR A 199 -7.62 -14.60 -0.08
CA THR A 199 -8.64 -15.48 -0.68
C THR A 199 -8.05 -16.40 -1.75
N ARG A 200 -7.07 -15.94 -2.55
CA ARG A 200 -6.29 -16.81 -3.44
C ARG A 200 -5.55 -17.91 -2.67
N ARG A 201 -5.00 -17.60 -1.50
CA ARG A 201 -4.35 -18.60 -0.64
C ARG A 201 -5.34 -19.59 -0.06
N LEU A 202 -6.47 -19.11 0.48
CA LEU A 202 -7.52 -19.97 0.99
C LEU A 202 -8.04 -20.91 -0.11
N LYS A 203 -8.24 -20.38 -1.33
CA LYS A 203 -8.62 -21.18 -2.51
C LYS A 203 -7.58 -22.24 -2.86
N GLN A 204 -6.28 -21.91 -2.85
CA GLN A 204 -5.20 -22.87 -3.11
C GLN A 204 -5.18 -24.03 -2.11
N GLN A 205 -5.55 -23.77 -0.85
CA GLN A 205 -5.64 -24.79 0.21
C GLN A 205 -7.03 -25.44 0.30
N LYS A 206 -7.95 -25.15 -0.64
CA LYS A 206 -9.33 -25.65 -0.67
C LYS A 206 -10.14 -25.28 0.58
N LEU A 207 -9.83 -24.14 1.19
CA LEU A 207 -10.50 -23.63 2.39
C LEU A 207 -11.66 -22.69 2.07
N LEU A 208 -12.03 -22.56 0.79
CA LEU A 208 -13.21 -21.84 0.32
C LEU A 208 -14.21 -22.81 -0.34
N THR A 209 -15.49 -22.66 -0.02
CA THR A 209 -16.61 -23.41 -0.59
C THR A 209 -17.17 -22.76 -1.86
N GLY A 210 -16.93 -21.46 -2.05
CA GLY A 210 -17.37 -20.66 -3.18
C GLY A 210 -16.25 -19.89 -3.86
N ASN A 211 -16.57 -19.21 -4.95
CA ASN A 211 -15.64 -18.28 -5.58
C ASN A 211 -15.62 -16.95 -4.82
N PRO A 212 -14.44 -16.43 -4.46
CA PRO A 212 -14.31 -15.11 -3.86
C PRO A 212 -14.56 -14.04 -4.94
N ILE A 213 -15.80 -13.56 -5.05
CA ILE A 213 -16.16 -12.44 -5.94
C ILE A 213 -16.21 -11.17 -5.09
N PHE A 214 -15.03 -10.62 -4.79
CA PHE A 214 -14.92 -9.34 -4.11
C PHE A 214 -14.93 -8.20 -5.14
N LEU A 215 -15.47 -7.05 -4.77
CA LEU A 215 -15.50 -5.86 -5.63
C LEU A 215 -14.08 -5.33 -5.74
N ILE A 216 -13.31 -5.81 -6.72
CA ILE A 216 -12.31 -5.08 -7.53
C ILE A 216 -11.56 -6.07 -8.45
N ASN A 217 -11.58 -5.76 -9.75
CA ASN A 217 -10.51 -6.09 -10.68
C ASN A 217 -9.27 -5.36 -10.16
N HIS A 218 -8.41 -6.02 -9.38
CA HIS A 218 -7.10 -5.41 -9.15
C HIS A 218 -6.52 -5.20 -10.53
N ILE A 219 -6.07 -3.97 -10.84
CA ILE A 219 -5.32 -3.68 -12.05
C ILE A 219 -4.31 -4.83 -12.18
N GLU A 220 -4.55 -5.72 -13.14
CA GLU A 220 -3.59 -6.76 -13.41
C GLU A 220 -2.38 -6.00 -13.93
N TRP A 221 -1.24 -6.21 -13.29
CA TRP A 221 -0.01 -5.54 -13.69
C TRP A 221 0.18 -5.77 -15.19
N ARG A 222 0.33 -4.68 -15.96
CA ARG A 222 0.41 -4.66 -17.44
C ARG A 222 -0.90 -4.81 -18.22
N GLU A 223 -2.05 -4.81 -17.56
CA GLU A 223 -3.33 -4.57 -18.22
C GLU A 223 -3.73 -3.11 -18.02
N HIS A 224 -3.69 -2.34 -19.11
CA HIS A 224 -4.02 -0.92 -19.07
C HIS A 224 -5.54 -0.70 -18.98
N LEU A 225 -5.96 0.16 -18.05
CA LEU A 225 -7.38 0.52 -17.89
C LEU A 225 -7.93 1.25 -19.12
N ILE A 226 -7.11 2.09 -19.75
CA ILE A 226 -7.47 2.85 -20.94
C ILE A 226 -6.72 2.23 -22.10
N ASN A 227 -7.43 1.55 -23.00
CA ASN A 227 -6.84 0.80 -24.11
C ASN A 227 -7.41 1.17 -25.48
N ASP A 228 -8.48 1.98 -25.53
CA ASP A 228 -9.01 2.51 -26.76
C ASP A 228 -8.14 3.67 -27.25
N GLY A 229 -7.91 3.75 -28.56
CA GLY A 229 -6.94 4.68 -29.14
C GLY A 229 -7.35 6.15 -29.02
N GLU A 230 -8.64 6.45 -28.90
CA GLU A 230 -9.16 7.82 -28.80
C GLU A 230 -8.93 8.37 -27.38
N ALA A 231 -9.41 7.67 -26.35
CA ALA A 231 -9.17 8.04 -24.96
C ALA A 231 -7.68 8.06 -24.61
N LEU A 232 -6.90 7.12 -25.16
CA LEU A 232 -5.45 7.12 -24.97
C LEU A 232 -4.79 8.37 -25.57
N ALA A 233 -5.16 8.75 -26.79
CA ALA A 233 -4.63 9.95 -27.43
C ALA A 233 -5.02 11.23 -26.65
N GLU A 234 -6.24 11.27 -26.11
CA GLU A 234 -6.68 12.37 -25.24
C GLU A 234 -5.84 12.47 -23.97
N VAL A 235 -5.62 11.36 -23.26
CA VAL A 235 -4.74 11.35 -22.06
C VAL A 235 -3.33 11.78 -22.40
N GLN A 236 -2.77 11.25 -23.48
CA GLN A 236 -1.42 11.59 -23.91
C GLN A 236 -1.27 13.09 -24.22
N ALA A 237 -2.34 13.74 -24.71
CA ALA A 237 -2.38 15.17 -24.97
C ALA A 237 -2.53 16.03 -23.69
N LEU A 238 -2.90 15.43 -22.56
CA LEU A 238 -2.92 16.11 -21.26
C LEU A 238 -1.53 16.29 -20.66
N HIS A 239 -0.50 15.65 -21.24
CA HIS A 239 0.88 15.69 -20.77
C HIS A 239 1.01 15.47 -19.25
N PRO A 240 0.59 14.29 -18.74
CA PRO A 240 0.66 14.02 -17.31
C PRO A 240 2.11 14.12 -16.81
N GLU A 241 2.32 14.67 -15.63
CA GLU A 241 3.63 14.71 -14.96
C GLU A 241 3.60 13.84 -13.72
N LEU A 242 4.66 13.08 -13.47
CA LEU A 242 4.76 12.22 -12.29
C LEU A 242 6.10 12.42 -11.60
N ASP A 243 6.06 12.95 -10.38
CA ASP A 243 7.21 13.07 -9.51
C ASP A 243 7.31 11.83 -8.62
N LEU A 244 8.50 11.20 -8.57
CA LEU A 244 8.79 10.04 -7.75
C LEU A 244 9.86 10.37 -6.71
N TYR A 245 9.48 10.34 -5.44
CA TYR A 245 10.41 10.45 -4.32
C TYR A 245 10.81 9.04 -3.88
N ILE A 246 12.09 8.70 -4.08
CA ILE A 246 12.58 7.34 -3.94
C ILE A 246 13.71 7.23 -2.92
N ALA A 247 13.61 6.23 -2.04
CA ALA A 247 14.73 5.82 -1.20
C ALA A 247 15.62 4.86 -2.00
N LEU A 248 16.87 5.24 -2.24
CA LEU A 248 17.77 4.47 -3.12
C LEU A 248 18.12 3.08 -2.56
N GLU A 249 18.10 2.95 -1.24
CA GLU A 249 18.28 1.68 -0.52
C GLU A 249 17.03 0.79 -0.46
N ASP A 250 15.89 1.24 -0.97
CA ASP A 250 14.62 0.51 -0.93
C ASP A 250 14.37 -0.28 -2.23
N PRO A 251 14.25 -1.62 -2.19
CA PRO A 251 13.93 -2.42 -3.37
C PRO A 251 12.55 -2.09 -3.97
N MET A 252 11.59 -1.59 -3.19
CA MET A 252 10.28 -1.19 -3.73
C MET A 252 10.38 0.04 -4.60
N SER A 253 11.24 0.98 -4.23
CA SER A 253 11.54 2.17 -5.01
C SER A 253 12.11 1.79 -6.39
N TRP A 254 13.03 0.83 -6.46
CA TRP A 254 13.51 0.27 -7.73
C TRP A 254 12.41 -0.43 -8.54
N LEU A 255 11.70 -1.38 -7.92
CA LEU A 255 10.68 -2.18 -8.61
C LEU A 255 9.57 -1.31 -9.20
N LEU A 256 9.15 -0.27 -8.48
CA LEU A 256 8.11 0.64 -8.93
C LEU A 256 8.62 1.63 -9.98
N LEU A 257 9.81 2.22 -9.81
CA LEU A 257 10.40 3.09 -10.82
C LEU A 257 10.55 2.35 -12.16
N ALA A 258 11.12 1.14 -12.13
CA ALA A 258 11.31 0.34 -13.34
C ALA A 258 9.97 0.02 -14.01
N TYR A 259 8.98 -0.46 -13.26
CA TYR A 259 7.64 -0.72 -13.79
C TYR A 259 6.99 0.54 -14.40
N ILE A 260 7.01 1.66 -13.68
CA ILE A 260 6.39 2.91 -14.14
C ILE A 260 7.08 3.40 -15.41
N LYS A 261 8.42 3.39 -15.44
CA LYS A 261 9.20 3.83 -16.61
C LYS A 261 8.97 2.94 -17.83
N GLU A 262 9.00 1.62 -17.63
CA GLU A 262 8.96 0.65 -18.73
C GLU A 262 7.55 0.41 -19.27
N GLU A 263 6.53 0.43 -18.41
CA GLU A 263 5.16 0.05 -18.78
C GLU A 263 4.21 1.26 -18.87
N LEU A 264 4.31 2.25 -17.98
CA LEU A 264 3.31 3.32 -17.89
C LEU A 264 3.72 4.60 -18.60
N ALA A 265 4.97 5.04 -18.43
CA ALA A 265 5.39 6.37 -18.85
C ALA A 265 5.30 6.58 -20.36
N ASN A 266 5.81 5.63 -21.14
CA ASN A 266 5.69 5.69 -22.60
C ASN A 266 4.24 5.49 -23.06
N TYR A 267 3.48 4.60 -22.41
CA TYR A 267 2.11 4.29 -22.81
C TYR A 267 1.19 5.49 -22.66
N TYR A 268 1.27 6.19 -21.52
CA TYR A 268 0.42 7.35 -21.21
C TYR A 268 1.08 8.71 -21.49
N ASN A 269 2.28 8.72 -22.10
CA ASN A 269 3.08 9.94 -22.32
C ASN A 269 3.33 10.75 -21.02
N ILE A 270 3.62 10.04 -19.92
CA ILE A 270 3.88 10.64 -18.61
C ILE A 270 5.30 11.17 -18.57
N GLN A 271 5.45 12.45 -18.22
CA GLN A 271 6.73 13.08 -17.95
C GLN A 271 7.19 12.71 -16.53
N LEU A 272 8.16 11.80 -16.44
CA LEU A 272 8.71 11.36 -15.17
C LEU A 272 9.77 12.34 -14.64
N LYS A 273 9.71 12.63 -13.33
CA LYS A 273 10.78 13.27 -12.58
C LYS A 273 11.09 12.45 -11.34
N VAL A 274 12.37 12.36 -10.99
CA VAL A 274 12.82 11.53 -9.86
C VAL A 274 13.57 12.39 -8.85
N TYR A 275 13.22 12.20 -7.58
CA TYR A 275 13.79 12.88 -6.43
C TYR A 275 14.42 11.84 -5.51
N PRO A 276 15.74 11.57 -5.63
CA PRO A 276 16.43 10.69 -4.71
C PRO A 276 16.39 11.25 -3.29
N LEU A 277 16.01 10.41 -2.33
CA LEU A 277 15.99 10.76 -0.90
C LEU A 277 17.32 10.43 -0.23
N SER A 278 17.56 11.05 0.93
CA SER A 278 18.71 10.68 1.75
C SER A 278 18.57 9.26 2.32
N TYR A 279 19.66 8.73 2.86
CA TYR A 279 19.64 7.38 3.43
C TYR A 279 18.84 7.34 4.74
N HIS A 280 17.74 6.59 4.74
CA HIS A 280 16.81 6.45 5.86
C HIS A 280 17.10 5.26 6.78
N GLY A 281 18.14 4.46 6.51
CA GLY A 281 18.48 3.32 7.35
C GLY A 281 17.49 2.16 7.27
N ARG A 282 16.74 2.07 6.16
CA ARG A 282 15.83 0.95 5.89
C ARG A 282 16.66 -0.30 5.56
N ASP A 283 17.00 -1.08 6.58
CA ASP A 283 17.76 -2.33 6.42
C ASP A 283 16.88 -3.59 6.51
N TRP A 284 15.60 -3.42 6.88
CA TRP A 284 14.62 -4.49 7.09
C TRP A 284 13.48 -4.36 6.08
N PHE A 285 13.37 -5.33 5.16
CA PHE A 285 12.35 -5.37 4.13
C PHE A 285 11.59 -6.69 4.16
N ASP A 286 10.31 -6.66 3.77
CA ASP A 286 9.60 -7.87 3.41
C ASP A 286 10.09 -8.37 2.04
N TRP A 287 11.16 -9.17 2.06
CA TRP A 287 11.72 -9.80 0.87
C TRP A 287 10.72 -10.71 0.14
N SER A 288 9.72 -11.23 0.86
CA SER A 288 8.66 -12.03 0.25
C SER A 288 7.74 -11.15 -0.58
N LEU A 289 7.44 -9.93 -0.12
CA LEU A 289 6.71 -8.94 -0.90
C LEU A 289 7.52 -8.51 -2.12
N ALA A 290 8.80 -8.16 -1.96
CA ALA A 290 9.67 -7.77 -3.07
C ALA A 290 9.73 -8.84 -4.16
N THR A 291 9.86 -10.11 -3.76
CA THR A 291 9.85 -11.25 -4.69
C THR A 291 8.51 -11.41 -5.40
N ARG A 292 7.39 -11.20 -4.71
CA ARG A 292 6.06 -11.25 -5.35
C ARG A 292 5.88 -10.12 -6.37
N VAL A 293 6.24 -8.90 -6.00
CA VAL A 293 6.16 -7.73 -6.87
C VAL A 293 7.02 -7.95 -8.11
N SER A 294 8.30 -8.31 -7.93
CA SER A 294 9.21 -8.66 -9.01
C SER A 294 8.63 -9.67 -10.00
N LYS A 295 7.99 -10.74 -9.51
CA LYS A 295 7.37 -11.75 -10.38
C LYS A 295 6.13 -11.22 -11.13
N ARG A 296 5.36 -10.31 -10.52
CA ARG A 296 4.17 -9.72 -11.13
C ARG A 296 4.52 -8.65 -12.17
N THR A 297 5.46 -7.78 -11.85
CA THR A 297 5.94 -6.71 -12.74
C THR A 297 6.95 -7.21 -13.77
N GLN A 298 7.47 -8.42 -13.59
CA GLN A 298 8.61 -8.99 -14.32
C GLN A 298 9.90 -8.14 -14.24
N VAL A 299 9.99 -7.24 -13.27
CA VAL A 299 11.20 -6.49 -12.96
C VAL A 299 12.08 -7.33 -12.04
N ALA A 300 13.30 -7.64 -12.47
CA ALA A 300 14.27 -8.34 -11.63
C ALA A 300 14.79 -7.40 -10.52
N PHE A 301 15.11 -7.96 -9.36
CA PHE A 301 15.77 -7.22 -8.27
C PHE A 301 16.83 -8.07 -7.55
N THR A 302 17.33 -9.14 -8.18
CA THR A 302 18.45 -9.94 -7.64
C THR A 302 19.37 -10.41 -8.77
N PRO A 303 20.66 -10.68 -8.50
CA PRO A 303 21.38 -10.41 -7.24
C PRO A 303 21.55 -8.93 -6.93
N PHE A 304 21.54 -8.57 -5.65
CA PHE A 304 21.75 -7.19 -5.19
C PHE A 304 22.83 -7.08 -4.12
N CYS A 305 23.42 -5.88 -4.02
CA CYS A 305 24.17 -5.45 -2.86
C CYS A 305 23.43 -4.25 -2.27
N ARG A 306 22.91 -4.36 -1.04
CA ARG A 306 22.10 -3.27 -0.46
C ARG A 306 22.93 -2.00 -0.33
N PRO A 307 22.42 -0.85 -0.80
CA PRO A 307 23.07 0.43 -0.60
C PRO A 307 23.27 0.73 0.89
N THR A 308 24.47 1.20 1.23
CA THR A 308 24.77 1.86 2.50
C THR A 308 24.58 3.36 2.34
N ARG A 309 24.64 4.12 3.43
CA ARG A 309 24.68 5.60 3.37
C ARG A 309 25.71 6.14 2.36
N GLU A 310 26.93 5.60 2.38
CA GLU A 310 27.98 5.99 1.42
C GLU A 310 27.62 5.60 -0.01
N ALA A 311 27.04 4.42 -0.24
CA ALA A 311 26.62 4.03 -1.58
C ALA A 311 25.46 4.91 -2.09
N THR A 312 24.48 5.22 -1.25
CA THR A 312 23.37 6.14 -1.54
C THR A 312 23.88 7.53 -1.94
N TYR A 313 24.88 8.06 -1.21
CA TYR A 313 25.52 9.32 -1.55
C TYR A 313 26.20 9.27 -2.93
N GLU A 314 27.01 8.23 -3.19
CA GLU A 314 27.69 8.10 -4.48
C GLU A 314 26.72 7.84 -5.65
N MET A 315 25.60 7.17 -5.41
CA MET A 315 24.50 7.04 -6.38
C MET A 315 23.90 8.40 -6.72
N ALA A 316 23.54 9.19 -5.70
CA ALA A 316 23.01 10.55 -5.89
C ALA A 316 24.02 11.46 -6.60
N ARG A 317 25.32 11.32 -6.29
CA ARG A 317 26.37 12.06 -6.98
C ARG A 317 26.41 11.77 -8.48
N LEU A 318 26.30 10.51 -8.90
CA LEU A 318 26.22 10.16 -10.32
C LEU A 318 24.93 10.72 -10.95
N PHE A 319 23.80 10.62 -10.25
CA PHE A 319 22.52 11.16 -10.70
C PHE A 319 22.57 12.67 -10.98
N TYR A 320 23.13 13.46 -10.06
CA TYR A 320 23.26 14.91 -10.22
C TYR A 320 24.43 15.34 -11.12
N SER A 321 25.18 14.39 -11.69
CA SER A 321 26.25 14.68 -12.66
C SER A 321 25.76 14.66 -14.11
N VAL A 322 24.48 14.37 -14.37
CA VAL A 322 23.88 14.42 -15.71
C VAL A 322 22.82 15.53 -15.80
N PRO A 323 22.53 16.06 -17.00
CA PRO A 323 21.43 17.00 -17.22
C PRO A 323 20.07 16.42 -16.78
N GLU A 324 19.13 17.29 -16.39
CA GLU A 324 17.78 16.91 -15.91
C GLU A 324 17.06 15.97 -16.89
N GLU A 325 17.17 16.23 -18.18
CA GLU A 325 16.58 15.43 -19.27
C GLU A 325 17.07 13.96 -19.29
N GLN A 326 18.25 13.69 -18.73
CA GLN A 326 18.88 12.37 -18.69
C GLN A 326 18.75 11.69 -17.32
N GLN A 327 18.22 12.39 -16.31
CA GLN A 327 18.22 11.92 -14.93
C GLN A 327 17.40 10.64 -14.73
N VAL A 328 16.26 10.51 -15.42
CA VAL A 328 15.38 9.32 -15.31
C VAL A 328 16.06 8.06 -15.85
N ASP A 329 16.73 8.16 -17.00
CA ASP A 329 17.49 7.03 -17.56
C ASP A 329 18.73 6.73 -16.70
N CYS A 330 19.43 7.77 -16.24
CA CYS A 330 20.59 7.65 -15.37
C CYS A 330 20.26 6.90 -14.07
N ILE A 331 19.19 7.30 -13.36
CA ILE A 331 18.82 6.65 -12.11
C ILE A 331 18.31 5.22 -12.31
N HIS A 332 17.61 4.96 -13.43
CA HIS A 332 17.21 3.61 -13.81
C HIS A 332 18.43 2.70 -14.00
N GLU A 333 19.43 3.12 -14.76
CA GLU A 333 20.67 2.34 -14.95
C GLU A 333 21.48 2.16 -13.65
N ILE A 334 21.53 3.18 -12.80
CA ILE A 334 22.17 3.11 -11.48
C ILE A 334 21.49 2.04 -10.63
N LEU A 335 20.17 2.12 -10.46
CA LEU A 335 19.39 1.20 -9.64
C LEU A 335 19.39 -0.21 -10.22
N GLU A 336 19.31 -0.36 -11.55
CA GLU A 336 19.46 -1.65 -12.23
C GLU A 336 20.79 -2.30 -11.85
N SER A 337 21.90 -1.55 -11.89
CA SER A 337 23.22 -2.08 -11.55
C SER A 337 23.32 -2.57 -10.09
N VAL A 338 22.70 -1.83 -9.17
CA VAL A 338 22.71 -2.14 -7.74
C VAL A 338 21.82 -3.33 -7.42
N TRP A 339 20.57 -3.28 -7.90
CA TRP A 339 19.51 -4.22 -7.53
C TRP A 339 19.51 -5.47 -8.39
N THR A 340 20.06 -5.47 -9.60
CA THR A 340 20.06 -6.67 -10.46
C THR A 340 21.45 -7.25 -10.73
N GLN A 341 22.52 -6.46 -10.50
CA GLN A 341 23.90 -6.87 -10.81
C GLN A 341 24.83 -6.84 -9.59
N GLY A 342 24.27 -6.65 -8.40
CA GLY A 342 25.00 -6.67 -7.13
C GLY A 342 26.09 -5.63 -6.99
N LYS A 343 25.99 -4.48 -7.68
CA LYS A 343 27.02 -3.43 -7.60
C LYS A 343 26.89 -2.65 -6.30
N ASP A 344 28.01 -2.53 -5.60
CA ASP A 344 28.21 -1.61 -4.48
C ASP A 344 28.88 -0.33 -5.00
N LEU A 345 28.14 0.78 -5.09
CA LEU A 345 28.66 2.04 -5.62
C LEU A 345 29.52 2.84 -4.65
N SER A 346 29.61 2.43 -3.38
CA SER A 346 30.69 2.91 -2.49
C SER A 346 32.06 2.31 -2.86
N PHE A 347 32.08 1.24 -3.66
CA PHE A 347 33.32 0.65 -4.15
C PHE A 347 33.83 1.38 -5.39
N LYS A 348 35.01 1.99 -5.27
CA LYS A 348 35.67 2.76 -6.34
C LYS A 348 35.63 2.09 -7.72
N ALA A 349 35.90 0.78 -7.82
CA ALA A 349 35.93 0.10 -9.12
C ALA A 349 34.53 -0.07 -9.74
N HIS A 350 33.48 -0.23 -8.93
CA HIS A 350 32.10 -0.24 -9.40
C HIS A 350 31.67 1.18 -9.80
N PHE A 351 31.93 2.17 -8.95
CA PHE A 351 31.64 3.57 -9.21
C PHE A 351 32.24 4.03 -10.55
N GLN A 352 33.54 3.86 -10.75
CA GLN A 352 34.23 4.26 -11.99
C GLN A 352 33.75 3.50 -13.24
N ARG A 353 33.20 2.29 -13.07
CA ARG A 353 32.58 1.56 -14.18
C ARG A 353 31.21 2.14 -14.51
N MET A 354 30.43 2.47 -13.48
CA MET A 354 29.12 3.10 -13.64
C MET A 354 29.26 4.50 -14.26
N GLN A 355 30.16 5.32 -13.74
CA GLN A 355 30.48 6.64 -14.28
C GLN A 355 30.80 6.59 -15.78
N ARG A 356 31.65 5.63 -16.21
CA ARG A 356 31.97 5.43 -17.63
C ARG A 356 30.79 4.94 -18.45
N ARG A 357 29.95 4.06 -17.89
CA ARG A 357 28.73 3.56 -18.55
C ARG A 357 27.75 4.70 -18.80
N LEU A 358 27.59 5.60 -17.84
CA LEU A 358 26.73 6.79 -17.93
C LEU A 358 27.33 7.92 -18.79
N GLY A 359 28.55 7.78 -19.31
CA GLY A 359 29.21 8.84 -20.08
C GLY A 359 29.59 10.08 -19.27
N ILE A 360 29.68 9.98 -17.94
CA ILE A 360 30.00 11.12 -17.07
C ILE A 360 31.51 11.38 -17.09
N GLU A 361 31.94 12.42 -17.81
CA GLU A 361 33.35 12.83 -17.86
C GLU A 361 33.81 13.41 -16.53
N GLN A 362 32.99 14.26 -15.93
CA GLN A 362 33.25 14.92 -14.65
C GLN A 362 32.03 14.78 -13.75
N VAL A 363 32.29 14.35 -12.51
CA VAL A 363 31.27 14.31 -11.47
C VAL A 363 30.99 15.71 -10.96
N THR A 364 29.74 15.97 -10.60
CA THR A 364 29.29 17.26 -10.10
C THR A 364 30.07 17.71 -8.85
N GLU A 365 30.26 19.02 -8.72
CA GLU A 365 30.79 19.70 -7.54
C GLU A 365 29.67 20.24 -6.63
N GLN A 366 28.41 20.01 -7.01
CA GLN A 366 27.26 20.42 -6.20
C GLN A 366 27.25 19.74 -4.83
N ASP A 367 26.66 20.43 -3.85
CA ASP A 367 26.43 19.87 -2.52
C ASP A 367 25.27 18.86 -2.56
N ILE A 368 25.63 17.59 -2.73
CA ILE A 368 24.68 16.46 -2.80
C ILE A 368 23.90 16.32 -1.50
N ASP A 369 24.51 16.56 -0.33
CA ASP A 369 23.80 16.43 0.94
C ASP A 369 22.72 17.50 1.06
N ALA A 370 23.00 18.74 0.64
CA ALA A 370 22.00 19.79 0.58
C ALA A 370 20.84 19.44 -0.37
N GLN A 371 21.15 18.87 -1.54
CA GLN A 371 20.14 18.48 -2.52
C GLN A 371 19.24 17.33 -2.03
N LEU A 372 19.83 16.30 -1.42
CA LEU A 372 19.08 15.18 -0.84
C LEU A 372 18.20 15.66 0.32
N LYS A 373 18.72 16.55 1.18
CA LYS A 373 17.94 17.13 2.28
C LYS A 373 16.76 17.96 1.76
N GLN A 374 16.95 18.72 0.68
CA GLN A 374 15.85 19.44 0.04
C GLN A 374 14.77 18.47 -0.46
N ASN A 375 15.16 17.35 -1.08
CA ASN A 375 14.21 16.33 -1.53
C ASN A 375 13.47 15.68 -0.35
N ASP A 376 14.16 15.43 0.77
CA ASP A 376 13.53 14.94 2.00
C ASP A 376 12.48 15.92 2.53
N GLU A 377 12.79 17.22 2.57
CA GLU A 377 11.86 18.26 3.01
C GLU A 377 10.63 18.34 2.08
N LEU A 378 10.82 18.27 0.76
CA LEU A 378 9.73 18.22 -0.21
C LEU A 378 8.87 16.96 -0.03
N CYS A 379 9.49 15.81 0.19
CA CYS A 379 8.77 14.56 0.40
C CYS A 379 7.99 14.55 1.72
N GLN A 380 8.53 15.13 2.79
CA GLN A 380 7.83 15.23 4.08
C GLN A 380 6.56 16.09 3.99
N GLN A 381 6.59 17.16 3.19
CA GLN A 381 5.42 18.01 2.92
C GLN A 381 4.28 17.28 2.20
N LYS A 382 4.54 16.08 1.66
CA LYS A 382 3.51 15.24 1.03
C LYS A 382 2.68 14.43 2.04
N HIS A 383 3.08 14.42 3.32
CA HIS A 383 2.38 13.76 4.42
C HIS A 383 2.01 12.29 4.15
N GLN A 384 2.92 11.55 3.51
CA GLN A 384 2.71 10.14 3.18
C GLN A 384 3.41 9.20 4.19
N PRO A 385 2.83 8.02 4.47
CA PRO A 385 3.32 7.13 5.52
C PRO A 385 4.46 6.21 5.11
N ASP A 386 4.78 6.06 3.83
CA ASP A 386 5.83 5.15 3.36
C ASP A 386 6.35 5.56 1.97
N PHE A 387 7.51 5.02 1.57
CA PHE A 387 8.11 5.22 0.26
C PHE A 387 7.82 4.07 -0.72
N PRO A 388 7.92 4.32 -2.04
CA PRO A 388 8.10 5.62 -2.68
C PRO A 388 6.84 6.48 -2.57
N VAL A 389 7.02 7.81 -2.60
CA VAL A 389 5.93 8.78 -2.70
C VAL A 389 5.81 9.24 -4.14
N LEU A 390 4.59 9.34 -4.63
CA LEU A 390 4.26 9.74 -5.99
C LEU A 390 3.36 10.96 -5.96
N GLU A 391 3.63 11.93 -6.84
CA GLU A 391 2.74 13.05 -7.10
C GLU A 391 2.44 13.08 -8.60
N LEU A 392 1.20 12.76 -8.97
CA LEU A 392 0.70 12.85 -10.34
C LEU A 392 0.03 14.20 -10.53
N ARG A 393 0.50 14.98 -11.50
CA ARG A 393 -0.14 16.23 -11.94
C ARG A 393 -0.73 16.04 -13.33
N ILE A 394 -2.01 16.39 -13.45
CA ILE A 394 -2.75 16.31 -14.72
C ILE A 394 -3.92 17.28 -14.69
N ASP A 395 -4.16 17.97 -15.80
CA ASP A 395 -5.29 18.90 -15.98
C ASP A 395 -5.42 19.96 -14.87
N GLY A 396 -4.28 20.44 -14.36
CA GLY A 396 -4.23 21.44 -13.28
C GLY A 396 -4.48 20.90 -11.87
N HIS A 397 -4.71 19.60 -11.72
CA HIS A 397 -4.87 18.93 -10.43
C HIS A 397 -3.60 18.17 -10.02
N SER A 398 -3.39 18.04 -8.70
CA SER A 398 -2.29 17.26 -8.12
C SER A 398 -2.85 16.16 -7.21
N TYR A 399 -2.33 14.95 -7.38
CA TYR A 399 -2.73 13.77 -6.62
C TYR A 399 -1.49 13.13 -6.01
N VAL A 400 -1.48 13.02 -4.68
CA VAL A 400 -0.36 12.47 -3.92
C VAL A 400 -0.76 11.14 -3.30
N PHE A 401 0.05 10.11 -3.53
CA PHE A 401 -0.14 8.76 -3.02
C PHE A 401 1.21 8.06 -2.85
N ASN A 402 1.22 6.87 -2.26
CA ASN A 402 2.46 6.20 -1.94
C ASN A 402 2.39 4.68 -2.05
N SER A 403 3.56 4.05 -2.07
CA SER A 403 3.73 2.60 -1.97
C SER A 403 3.18 1.78 -3.16
N LEU A 404 3.55 0.50 -3.16
CA LEU A 404 3.03 -0.52 -4.07
C LEU A 404 1.50 -0.58 -4.10
N TYR A 405 0.86 -0.36 -2.95
CA TYR A 405 -0.58 -0.55 -2.82
C TYR A 405 -1.40 0.52 -3.53
N ARG A 406 -0.78 1.59 -4.04
CA ARG A 406 -1.48 2.69 -4.71
C ARG A 406 -0.92 3.05 -6.08
N VAL A 407 0.06 2.33 -6.61
CA VAL A 407 0.58 2.59 -7.98
C VAL A 407 -0.50 2.49 -9.06
N TRP A 408 -1.52 1.65 -8.83
CA TRP A 408 -2.69 1.54 -9.70
C TRP A 408 -3.48 2.85 -9.80
N MET A 409 -3.34 3.76 -8.83
CA MET A 409 -4.03 5.05 -8.83
C MET A 409 -3.63 5.91 -10.03
N ILE A 410 -2.44 5.71 -10.61
CA ILE A 410 -2.02 6.43 -11.82
C ILE A 410 -3.11 6.27 -12.89
N GLU A 411 -3.43 5.03 -13.27
CA GLU A 411 -4.38 4.76 -14.34
C GLU A 411 -5.82 5.12 -13.93
N SER A 412 -6.20 4.86 -12.68
CA SER A 412 -7.53 5.26 -12.17
C SER A 412 -7.73 6.78 -12.21
N ILE A 413 -6.70 7.59 -11.90
CA ILE A 413 -6.77 9.05 -11.96
C ILE A 413 -6.89 9.50 -13.42
N LEU A 414 -6.06 8.97 -14.32
CA LEU A 414 -6.12 9.29 -15.75
C LEU A 414 -7.53 9.00 -16.31
N SER A 415 -8.11 7.86 -15.96
CA SER A 415 -9.46 7.47 -16.39
C SER A 415 -10.54 8.40 -15.82
N ASN A 416 -10.46 8.76 -14.53
CA ASN A 416 -11.43 9.66 -13.92
C ASN A 416 -11.40 11.07 -14.56
N VAL A 417 -10.20 11.59 -14.84
CA VAL A 417 -10.04 12.92 -15.47
C VAL A 417 -10.67 12.93 -16.87
N LEU A 418 -10.48 11.88 -17.67
CA LEU A 418 -11.17 11.74 -18.95
C LEU A 418 -12.69 11.71 -18.79
N GLU A 419 -13.21 10.88 -17.87
CA GLU A 419 -14.66 10.80 -17.64
C GLU A 419 -15.27 12.16 -17.26
N GLU A 420 -14.57 12.95 -16.44
CA GLU A 420 -15.00 14.30 -16.06
C GLU A 420 -15.01 15.25 -17.27
N LYS A 421 -14.00 15.19 -18.15
CA LYS A 421 -14.01 15.97 -19.40
C LYS A 421 -15.17 15.62 -20.30
N TYR A 422 -15.47 14.34 -20.49
CA TYR A 422 -16.61 13.92 -21.31
C TYR A 422 -17.95 14.36 -20.69
N LYS A 423 -18.11 14.25 -19.37
CA LYS A 423 -19.30 14.77 -18.67
C LYS A 423 -19.46 16.27 -18.89
N MET A 424 -18.40 17.06 -18.75
CA MET A 424 -18.45 18.50 -19.00
C MET A 424 -18.82 18.81 -20.45
N ALA A 425 -18.17 18.18 -21.43
CA ALA A 425 -18.49 18.37 -22.85
C ALA A 425 -19.97 18.07 -23.18
N SER A 426 -20.49 16.96 -22.66
CA SER A 426 -21.90 16.57 -22.84
C SER A 426 -22.92 17.47 -22.13
N THR A 427 -22.48 18.35 -21.23
CA THR A 427 -23.36 19.32 -20.54
C THR A 427 -23.46 20.64 -21.30
N PHE A 428 -22.56 20.88 -22.27
CA PHE A 428 -22.53 22.08 -23.11
C PHE A 428 -23.07 21.85 -24.53
N ASP A 429 -23.32 20.60 -24.91
CA ASP A 429 -24.11 20.17 -26.07
C ASP A 429 -25.58 19.95 -25.68
#